data_AF-A4IE22-F1
#
_entry.id   AF-A4IE22-F1
#
_cell.length_a   1.000
_cell.length_b   1.000
_cell.length_c   1.000
_cell.angle_alpha   90.00
_cell.angle_beta   90.00
_cell.angle_gamma   90.00
#
_symmetry.space_group_name_H-M   'P 1'
#
loop_
_entity.id
_entity.type
_entity.pdbx_description
1 polymer ?
#
loop_
_entity_poly.entity_id
_entity_poly.type
_entity_poly.pdbx_seq_one_letter_code
_entity_poly.pdbx_strand_id
1 'polypeptide(L)'
;MTEVLKKQLADAKAAFYAGNYADAEKVLRAMPQEDMKVQHNLVIARYLQHQLTSEQALAALRASAEGTGEDPNIKAPGLMLQYEGHETAVYNQAVLYARSGQAHEAMLLLRRILENAQDIALSTLVYSLCLFHTLTKPVRKITSRMSSRHDEELVQSVLTSSMEKLRVVPELMKLVETAFADSSGLHDVFANAENDQAKQAVYLNNLGVFSLLEDKLNVASLCFAKAEKTAASKPAGQHILRPIQYNVGLCALLREDYEGALHEFLAVQDSMKASAVFWVRCAEAAVSCVQQETRKQRRADYERQQNTFSAMLQSGKVYSNFEFMLLPSATSVPGPAAVESSREPTEKVALEQIATVAVQNALFLLVPKGHTFSSVVEAFPHEEALLQYAMLYWVALELSRRNYMAAAEAGQELLNAHERHPLPSNLHATLLIYVVEALVHLNDQDRAMKILRRASLSSLVTGSSSDPLDAAQRSRVEALFVNLTISHILTGSWNQAHSIMESLLRKIYEAAPAGTAEYTPERDTMFAYCILEVFLELAQGNQERAAEWMLKITWGI
;
A
#
# COMPACT_ATOMS: atom_id res chain seq x y z
N MET A 1 -49.35 8.26 -9.68
CA MET A 1 -48.63 9.55 -9.70
C MET A 1 -49.52 10.57 -10.41
N THR A 2 -50.06 11.56 -9.70
CA THR A 2 -50.93 12.62 -10.25
C THR A 2 -50.16 13.47 -11.27
N GLU A 3 -50.83 14.13 -12.22
CA GLU A 3 -50.14 15.01 -13.19
C GLU A 3 -49.28 16.09 -12.50
N VAL A 4 -49.75 16.58 -11.35
CA VAL A 4 -49.00 17.54 -10.51
C VAL A 4 -47.65 16.97 -10.08
N LEU A 5 -47.61 15.71 -9.62
CA LEU A 5 -46.38 15.05 -9.19
C LEU A 5 -45.43 14.82 -10.37
N LYS A 6 -45.94 14.47 -11.56
CA LYS A 6 -45.11 14.32 -12.77
C LYS A 6 -44.46 15.64 -13.16
N LYS A 7 -45.20 16.75 -13.06
CA LYS A 7 -44.69 18.09 -13.34
C LYS A 7 -43.63 18.51 -12.31
N GLN A 8 -43.90 18.33 -11.02
CA GLN A 8 -42.92 18.62 -9.96
C GLN A 8 -41.63 17.81 -10.12
N LEU A 9 -41.72 16.53 -10.46
CA LEU A 9 -40.54 15.70 -10.72
C LEU A 9 -39.75 16.21 -11.93
N ALA A 10 -40.43 16.62 -13.02
CA ALA A 10 -39.78 17.20 -14.19
C ALA A 10 -39.10 18.54 -13.87
N ASP A 11 -39.73 19.39 -13.05
CA ASP A 11 -39.18 20.67 -12.61
C ASP A 11 -37.92 20.45 -11.74
N ALA A 12 -37.98 19.50 -10.80
CA ALA A 12 -36.83 19.12 -9.97
C ALA A 12 -35.69 18.51 -10.80
N LYS A 13 -36.02 17.67 -11.79
CA LYS A 13 -35.06 17.10 -12.75
C LYS A 13 -34.36 18.20 -13.55
N ALA A 14 -35.12 19.16 -14.08
CA ALA A 14 -34.57 20.29 -14.84
C ALA A 14 -33.63 21.14 -13.97
N ALA A 15 -34.04 21.45 -12.72
CA ALA A 15 -33.19 22.17 -11.78
C ALA A 15 -31.89 21.41 -11.45
N PHE A 16 -31.98 20.09 -11.26
CA PHE A 16 -30.84 19.22 -10.98
C PHE A 16 -29.81 19.24 -12.12
N TYR A 17 -30.24 18.99 -13.37
CA TYR A 17 -29.34 18.99 -14.52
C TYR A 17 -28.81 20.38 -14.89
N ALA A 18 -29.50 21.45 -14.47
CA ALA A 18 -28.99 22.82 -14.55
C ALA A 18 -27.94 23.16 -13.48
N GLY A 19 -27.61 22.23 -12.58
CA GLY A 19 -26.70 22.45 -11.46
C GLY A 19 -27.30 23.25 -10.29
N ASN A 20 -28.60 23.54 -10.34
CA ASN A 20 -29.32 24.27 -9.31
C ASN A 20 -29.93 23.30 -8.28
N TYR A 21 -29.05 22.68 -7.51
CA TYR A 21 -29.42 21.63 -6.55
C TYR A 21 -30.31 22.14 -5.41
N ALA A 22 -30.19 23.41 -5.04
CA ALA A 22 -31.03 24.04 -4.01
C ALA A 22 -32.50 24.11 -4.46
N ASP A 23 -32.76 24.50 -5.71
CA ASP A 23 -34.12 24.50 -6.26
C ASP A 23 -34.65 23.07 -6.47
N ALA A 24 -33.81 22.14 -6.92
CA ALA A 24 -34.19 20.73 -7.01
C ALA A 24 -34.62 20.18 -5.63
N GLU A 25 -33.84 20.46 -4.59
CA GLU A 25 -34.16 20.09 -3.21
C GLU A 25 -35.47 20.73 -2.74
N LYS A 26 -35.68 22.04 -3.00
CA LYS A 26 -36.90 22.75 -2.62
C LYS A 26 -38.14 22.09 -3.22
N VAL A 27 -38.08 21.68 -4.48
CA VAL A 27 -39.19 20.97 -5.14
C VAL A 27 -39.38 19.56 -4.56
N LEU A 28 -38.30 18.81 -4.35
CA LEU A 28 -38.35 17.45 -3.79
C LEU A 28 -38.90 17.40 -2.36
N ARG A 29 -38.58 18.38 -1.50
CA ARG A 29 -39.12 18.48 -0.14
C ARG A 29 -40.64 18.71 -0.11
N ALA A 30 -41.23 19.24 -1.19
CA ALA A 30 -42.67 19.46 -1.30
C ALA A 30 -43.44 18.23 -1.83
N MET A 31 -42.74 17.17 -2.22
CA MET A 31 -43.32 15.91 -2.70
C MET A 31 -43.55 14.92 -1.54
N PRO A 32 -44.38 13.88 -1.72
CA PRO A 32 -44.60 12.84 -0.71
C PRO A 32 -43.28 12.18 -0.31
N GLN A 33 -42.98 12.19 0.99
CA GLN A 33 -41.72 11.69 1.51
C GLN A 33 -41.69 10.16 1.63
N GLU A 34 -42.82 9.47 1.45
CA GLU A 34 -42.86 8.00 1.35
C GLU A 34 -42.37 7.49 -0.02
N ASP A 35 -42.25 8.36 -1.03
CA ASP A 35 -41.73 7.97 -2.35
C ASP A 35 -40.21 7.83 -2.30
N MET A 36 -39.76 6.59 -2.43
CA MET A 36 -38.34 6.22 -2.46
C MET A 36 -37.54 6.99 -3.51
N LYS A 37 -38.12 7.29 -4.68
CA LYS A 37 -37.44 8.07 -5.72
C LYS A 37 -37.19 9.51 -5.27
N VAL A 38 -38.17 10.09 -4.56
CA VAL A 38 -38.04 11.43 -3.98
C VAL A 38 -36.93 11.43 -2.92
N GLN A 39 -36.91 10.43 -2.03
CA GLN A 39 -35.86 10.31 -1.01
C GLN A 39 -34.47 10.15 -1.62
N HIS A 40 -34.30 9.25 -2.59
CA HIS A 40 -33.02 9.06 -3.27
C HIS A 40 -32.52 10.36 -3.91
N ASN A 41 -33.37 11.01 -4.70
CA ASN A 41 -33.00 12.25 -5.39
C ASN A 41 -32.71 13.39 -4.39
N LEU A 42 -33.41 13.45 -3.26
CA LEU A 42 -33.16 14.42 -2.20
C LEU A 42 -31.78 14.23 -1.56
N VAL A 43 -31.39 12.98 -1.25
CA VAL A 43 -30.06 12.66 -0.71
C VAL A 43 -28.96 13.13 -1.68
N ILE A 44 -29.12 12.87 -2.97
CA ILE A 44 -28.13 13.27 -3.99
C ILE A 44 -28.06 14.79 -4.13
N ALA A 45 -29.20 15.48 -4.15
CA ALA A 45 -29.24 16.94 -4.18
C ALA A 45 -28.55 17.56 -2.95
N ARG A 46 -28.75 17.00 -1.75
CA ARG A 46 -28.08 17.45 -0.52
C ARG A 46 -26.58 17.16 -0.53
N TYR A 47 -26.18 15.99 -1.02
CA TYR A 47 -24.76 15.64 -1.18
C TYR A 47 -24.03 16.59 -2.13
N LEU A 48 -24.63 16.91 -3.29
CA LEU A 48 -24.05 17.85 -4.26
C LEU A 48 -24.03 19.30 -3.77
N GLN A 49 -24.88 19.66 -2.80
CA GLN A 49 -24.82 20.93 -2.06
C GLN A 49 -23.84 20.93 -0.90
N HIS A 50 -23.10 19.82 -0.67
CA HIS A 50 -22.19 19.64 0.45
C HIS A 50 -22.88 19.68 1.83
N GLN A 51 -24.17 19.39 1.88
CA GLN A 51 -24.92 19.23 3.13
C GLN A 51 -24.74 17.82 3.72
N LEU A 52 -24.21 16.86 2.94
CA LEU A 52 -23.93 15.49 3.37
C LEU A 52 -22.50 15.09 2.98
N THR A 53 -21.81 14.36 3.85
CA THR A 53 -20.59 13.60 3.50
C THR A 53 -20.93 12.39 2.65
N SER A 54 -19.91 11.78 2.06
CA SER A 54 -20.08 10.52 1.34
C SER A 54 -20.62 9.41 2.25
N GLU A 55 -20.19 9.34 3.53
CA GLU A 55 -20.69 8.31 4.46
C GLU A 55 -22.17 8.51 4.78
N GLN A 56 -22.60 9.75 5.05
CA GLN A 56 -24.01 10.05 5.31
C GLN A 56 -24.87 9.81 4.06
N ALA A 57 -24.39 10.19 2.87
CA ALA A 57 -25.11 9.96 1.64
C ALA A 57 -25.27 8.45 1.36
N LEU A 58 -24.21 7.66 1.55
CA LEU A 58 -24.27 6.20 1.45
C LEU A 58 -25.22 5.59 2.47
N ALA A 59 -25.14 6.03 3.74
CA ALA A 59 -26.04 5.60 4.79
C ALA A 59 -27.49 5.93 4.44
N ALA A 60 -27.79 7.14 3.98
CA ALA A 60 -29.14 7.55 3.60
C ALA A 60 -29.67 6.83 2.34
N LEU A 61 -28.82 6.58 1.35
CA LEU A 61 -29.18 5.79 0.17
C LEU A 61 -29.48 4.33 0.54
N ARG A 62 -28.73 3.74 1.48
CA ARG A 62 -29.02 2.42 2.07
C ARG A 62 -30.30 2.45 2.92
N ALA A 63 -30.42 3.47 3.77
CA ALA A 63 -31.47 3.65 4.77
C ALA A 63 -32.82 4.09 4.20
N SER A 64 -32.89 4.44 2.92
CA SER A 64 -34.17 4.45 2.22
C SER A 64 -34.85 3.06 2.28
N ALA A 65 -34.08 1.97 2.47
CA ALA A 65 -34.62 0.67 2.84
C ALA A 65 -34.95 0.52 4.34
N GLU A 66 -34.39 1.32 5.25
CA GLU A 66 -34.63 1.35 6.71
C GLU A 66 -33.85 2.53 7.39
N GLY A 67 -34.54 3.55 7.93
CA GLY A 67 -34.10 4.95 8.06
C GLY A 67 -33.07 5.42 9.13
N THR A 68 -32.60 6.68 8.91
CA THR A 68 -31.94 7.69 9.81
C THR A 68 -30.50 7.41 10.29
N GLY A 69 -29.51 8.33 10.36
CA GLY A 69 -29.43 9.81 10.29
C GLY A 69 -27.96 10.32 10.25
N GLU A 70 -27.77 11.63 10.47
CA GLU A 70 -26.73 12.58 9.99
C GLU A 70 -25.40 12.66 10.82
N ASP A 71 -24.25 13.08 10.24
CA ASP A 71 -23.52 14.38 10.51
C ASP A 71 -22.49 14.82 9.38
N PRO A 72 -22.46 16.08 8.82
CA PRO A 72 -21.64 16.45 7.65
C PRO A 72 -20.37 17.28 7.94
N ASN A 73 -19.25 16.96 7.26
CA ASN A 73 -18.27 17.93 6.75
C ASN A 73 -17.18 17.30 5.85
N ILE A 74 -17.39 17.16 4.53
CA ILE A 74 -16.32 17.08 3.51
C ILE A 74 -16.82 17.67 2.19
N LYS A 75 -16.03 18.54 1.55
CA LYS A 75 -16.29 19.06 0.20
C LYS A 75 -16.17 17.92 -0.83
N ALA A 76 -17.28 17.59 -1.51
CA ALA A 76 -17.29 16.61 -2.58
C ALA A 76 -16.96 17.26 -3.94
N PRO A 77 -15.85 16.90 -4.63
CA PRO A 77 -15.72 17.13 -6.06
C PRO A 77 -16.93 16.71 -6.91
N GLY A 78 -17.21 17.38 -8.03
CA GLY A 78 -18.31 17.00 -8.93
C GLY A 78 -18.27 15.53 -9.36
N LEU A 79 -19.15 14.71 -8.81
CA LEU A 79 -19.48 13.38 -9.32
C LEU A 79 -20.60 13.53 -10.32
N MET A 80 -20.55 12.74 -11.39
CA MET A 80 -21.69 12.63 -12.27
C MET A 80 -22.69 11.64 -11.66
N LEU A 81 -23.51 12.17 -10.77
CA LEU A 81 -24.64 11.46 -10.16
C LEU A 81 -25.86 11.63 -11.06
N GLN A 82 -26.68 10.58 -11.14
CA GLN A 82 -27.89 10.58 -11.96
C GLN A 82 -29.14 10.88 -11.15
N TYR A 83 -30.14 11.44 -11.83
CA TYR A 83 -31.43 11.77 -11.28
C TYR A 83 -32.49 10.78 -11.81
N GLU A 84 -33.32 10.23 -10.91
CA GLU A 84 -34.47 9.29 -11.07
C GLU A 84 -34.21 7.79 -11.02
N GLY A 85 -34.90 7.10 -10.10
CA GLY A 85 -35.08 5.64 -10.15
C GLY A 85 -34.45 4.89 -8.97
N HIS A 86 -34.69 3.58 -8.95
CA HIS A 86 -33.98 2.69 -8.03
C HIS A 86 -32.61 2.34 -8.61
N GLU A 87 -32.54 2.13 -9.92
CA GLU A 87 -31.35 1.85 -10.71
C GLU A 87 -30.31 2.97 -10.62
N THR A 88 -30.72 4.24 -10.70
CA THR A 88 -29.80 5.37 -10.53
C THR A 88 -29.36 5.52 -9.08
N ALA A 89 -30.18 5.16 -8.10
CA ALA A 89 -29.77 5.14 -6.70
C ALA A 89 -28.69 4.08 -6.46
N VAL A 90 -28.83 2.88 -7.04
CA VAL A 90 -27.79 1.83 -7.00
C VAL A 90 -26.51 2.30 -7.70
N TYR A 91 -26.62 2.93 -8.88
CA TYR A 91 -25.48 3.52 -9.57
C TYR A 91 -24.81 4.62 -8.72
N ASN A 92 -25.58 5.53 -8.13
CA ASN A 92 -25.07 6.61 -7.29
C ASN A 92 -24.38 6.07 -6.03
N GLN A 93 -24.91 5.01 -5.42
CA GLN A 93 -24.23 4.29 -4.34
C GLN A 93 -22.88 3.75 -4.83
N ALA A 94 -22.84 3.09 -5.99
CA ALA A 94 -21.60 2.56 -6.56
C ALA A 94 -20.56 3.65 -6.84
N VAL A 95 -20.99 4.80 -7.38
CA VAL A 95 -20.12 5.96 -7.62
C VAL A 95 -19.54 6.49 -6.31
N LEU A 96 -20.36 6.59 -5.25
CA LEU A 96 -19.91 7.04 -3.94
C LEU A 96 -18.92 6.06 -3.31
N TYR A 97 -19.14 4.74 -3.43
CA TYR A 97 -18.19 3.71 -3.01
C TYR A 97 -16.87 3.77 -3.77
N ALA A 98 -16.93 3.81 -5.11
CA ALA A 98 -15.74 3.86 -5.95
C ALA A 98 -14.90 5.09 -5.60
N ARG A 99 -15.55 6.22 -5.37
CA ARG A 99 -14.89 7.45 -4.96
C ARG A 99 -14.29 7.40 -3.57
N SER A 100 -14.94 6.73 -2.61
CA SER A 100 -14.37 6.51 -1.28
C SER A 100 -13.28 5.43 -1.28
N GLY A 101 -12.90 4.91 -2.44
CA GLY A 101 -11.90 3.85 -2.62
C GLY A 101 -12.37 2.47 -2.19
N GLN A 102 -13.68 2.27 -2.06
CA GLN A 102 -14.36 0.99 -1.80
C GLN A 102 -14.75 0.35 -3.14
N ALA A 103 -13.73 -0.06 -3.89
CA ALA A 103 -13.89 -0.53 -5.28
C ALA A 103 -14.71 -1.82 -5.36
N HIS A 104 -14.57 -2.72 -4.40
CA HIS A 104 -15.28 -4.01 -4.41
C HIS A 104 -16.79 -3.83 -4.25
N GLU A 105 -17.22 -3.02 -3.29
CA GLU A 105 -18.62 -2.68 -3.03
C GLU A 105 -19.24 -1.98 -4.24
N ALA A 106 -18.50 -1.04 -4.85
CA ALA A 106 -18.90 -0.41 -6.09
C ALA A 106 -19.11 -1.45 -7.20
N MET A 107 -18.14 -2.36 -7.38
CA MET A 107 -18.21 -3.41 -8.40
C MET A 107 -19.40 -4.34 -8.21
N LEU A 108 -19.73 -4.75 -6.98
CA LEU A 108 -20.88 -5.61 -6.71
C LEU A 108 -22.21 -4.94 -7.11
N LEU A 109 -22.38 -3.66 -6.78
CA LEU A 109 -23.57 -2.90 -7.17
C LEU A 109 -23.67 -2.71 -8.68
N LEU A 110 -22.55 -2.40 -9.33
CA LEU A 110 -22.49 -2.22 -10.79
C LEU A 110 -22.75 -3.53 -11.52
N ARG A 111 -22.18 -4.65 -11.06
CA ARG A 111 -22.43 -5.98 -11.61
C ARG A 111 -23.91 -6.30 -11.61
N ARG A 112 -24.61 -6.04 -10.49
CA ARG A 112 -26.06 -6.21 -10.39
C ARG A 112 -26.83 -5.37 -11.42
N ILE A 113 -26.38 -4.16 -11.73
CA ILE A 113 -27.00 -3.34 -12.79
C ILE A 113 -26.78 -3.99 -14.16
N LEU A 114 -25.56 -4.45 -14.44
CA LEU A 114 -25.20 -5.07 -15.72
C LEU A 114 -25.92 -6.40 -15.96
N GLU A 115 -26.07 -7.23 -14.91
CA GLU A 115 -26.82 -8.50 -14.99
C GLU A 115 -28.30 -8.29 -15.33
N ASN A 116 -28.87 -7.12 -14.98
CA ASN A 116 -30.26 -6.76 -15.27
C ASN A 116 -30.39 -5.77 -16.45
N ALA A 117 -29.40 -5.72 -17.36
CA ALA A 117 -29.29 -4.71 -18.41
C ALA A 117 -30.55 -4.48 -19.27
N GLN A 118 -31.43 -5.48 -19.42
CA GLN A 118 -32.67 -5.37 -20.21
C GLN A 118 -33.70 -4.41 -19.58
N ASP A 119 -33.69 -4.25 -18.26
CA ASP A 119 -34.67 -3.46 -17.49
C ASP A 119 -34.14 -2.08 -17.08
N ILE A 120 -32.91 -1.74 -17.47
CA ILE A 120 -32.21 -0.53 -17.03
C ILE A 120 -32.25 0.53 -18.13
N ALA A 121 -32.45 1.79 -17.75
CA ALA A 121 -32.35 2.92 -18.66
C ALA A 121 -30.96 2.95 -19.33
N LEU A 122 -30.93 3.17 -20.65
CA LEU A 122 -29.69 3.08 -21.45
C LEU A 122 -28.56 3.95 -20.89
N SER A 123 -28.86 5.17 -20.43
CA SER A 123 -27.85 6.05 -19.84
C SER A 123 -27.24 5.42 -18.59
N THR A 124 -28.04 5.03 -17.60
CA THR A 124 -27.59 4.37 -16.36
C THR A 124 -26.81 3.10 -16.62
N LEU A 125 -27.24 2.30 -17.61
CA LEU A 125 -26.53 1.10 -18.03
C LEU A 125 -25.13 1.44 -18.56
N VAL A 126 -25.02 2.45 -19.43
CA VAL A 126 -23.75 2.85 -20.04
C VAL A 126 -22.78 3.44 -19.02
N TYR A 127 -23.24 4.29 -18.10
CA TYR A 127 -22.39 4.81 -17.04
C TYR A 127 -21.94 3.71 -16.07
N SER A 128 -22.84 2.79 -15.73
CA SER A 128 -22.50 1.62 -14.92
C SER A 128 -21.46 0.74 -15.61
N LEU A 129 -21.61 0.49 -16.91
CA LEU A 129 -20.68 -0.29 -17.72
C LEU A 129 -19.29 0.34 -17.77
N CYS A 130 -19.21 1.66 -18.00
CA CYS A 130 -17.94 2.38 -18.08
C CYS A 130 -17.19 2.36 -16.73
N LEU A 131 -17.91 2.61 -15.63
CA LEU A 131 -17.31 2.55 -14.29
C LEU A 131 -16.90 1.12 -13.92
N PHE A 132 -17.75 0.13 -14.21
CA PHE A 132 -17.44 -1.27 -13.96
C PHE A 132 -16.20 -1.73 -14.74
N HIS A 133 -16.11 -1.40 -16.02
CA HIS A 133 -14.92 -1.68 -16.83
C HIS A 133 -13.67 -1.03 -16.23
N THR A 134 -13.76 0.22 -15.79
CA THR A 134 -12.63 0.94 -15.17
C THR A 134 -12.16 0.25 -13.89
N LEU A 135 -13.08 -0.24 -13.06
CA LEU A 135 -12.76 -0.92 -11.79
C LEU A 135 -12.27 -2.37 -11.97
N THR A 136 -12.68 -3.05 -13.03
CA THR A 136 -12.36 -4.47 -13.29
C THR A 136 -11.20 -4.67 -14.26
N LYS A 137 -10.79 -3.64 -15.01
CA LYS A 137 -9.77 -3.75 -16.05
C LYS A 137 -8.50 -4.37 -15.46
N PRO A 138 -7.99 -5.48 -16.04
CA PRO A 138 -6.85 -6.18 -15.50
C PRO A 138 -5.62 -5.27 -15.53
N VAL A 139 -5.15 -4.85 -14.36
CA VAL A 139 -3.88 -4.16 -14.19
C VAL A 139 -2.78 -5.22 -14.23
N ARG A 140 -1.96 -5.23 -15.29
CA ARG A 140 -1.03 -6.33 -15.62
C ARG A 140 -0.01 -6.71 -14.54
N LYS A 141 0.18 -5.91 -13.48
CA LYS A 141 1.20 -6.16 -12.44
C LYS A 141 0.83 -5.80 -11.00
N ILE A 142 -0.28 -5.11 -10.76
CA ILE A 142 -0.67 -4.70 -9.40
C ILE A 142 -1.78 -5.66 -8.99
N THR A 143 -1.40 -6.70 -8.25
CA THR A 143 -2.29 -7.75 -7.71
C THR A 143 -3.09 -8.49 -8.78
N SER A 144 -2.57 -9.63 -9.23
CA SER A 144 -3.33 -10.59 -10.02
C SER A 144 -4.52 -11.10 -9.20
N ARG A 145 -5.72 -10.53 -9.40
CA ARG A 145 -7.06 -11.10 -9.12
C ARG A 145 -8.09 -9.96 -9.06
N MET A 146 -8.53 -9.40 -10.19
CA MET A 146 -9.80 -8.66 -10.22
C MET A 146 -10.58 -8.80 -11.53
N SER A 147 -9.94 -9.13 -12.67
CA SER A 147 -10.71 -9.59 -13.83
C SER A 147 -11.06 -11.07 -13.65
N SER A 148 -12.33 -11.35 -13.39
CA SER A 148 -12.86 -12.69 -13.62
C SER A 148 -13.25 -12.79 -15.10
N ARG A 149 -12.99 -13.94 -15.73
CA ARG A 149 -13.49 -14.22 -17.09
C ARG A 149 -14.99 -13.95 -17.22
N HIS A 150 -15.72 -14.15 -16.13
CA HIS A 150 -17.14 -13.84 -16.03
C HIS A 150 -17.46 -12.34 -16.18
N ASP A 151 -16.65 -11.45 -15.58
CA ASP A 151 -16.84 -10.00 -15.70
C ASP A 151 -16.57 -9.51 -17.14
N GLU A 152 -15.56 -10.07 -17.81
CA GLU A 152 -15.28 -9.78 -19.22
C GLU A 152 -16.42 -10.25 -20.13
N GLU A 153 -16.94 -11.46 -19.91
CA GLU A 153 -18.10 -12.00 -20.63
C GLU A 153 -19.36 -11.14 -20.40
N LEU A 154 -19.59 -10.69 -19.16
CA LEU A 154 -20.70 -9.79 -18.82
C LEU A 154 -20.58 -8.45 -19.56
N VAL A 155 -19.42 -7.78 -19.51
CA VAL A 155 -19.16 -6.54 -20.23
C VAL A 155 -19.41 -6.70 -21.73
N GLN A 156 -18.90 -7.78 -22.33
CA GLN A 156 -19.07 -8.06 -23.75
C GLN A 156 -20.55 -8.32 -24.12
N SER A 157 -21.29 -9.01 -23.26
CA SER A 157 -22.72 -9.30 -23.48
C SER A 157 -23.58 -8.03 -23.46
N VAL A 158 -23.31 -7.11 -22.52
CA VAL A 158 -24.02 -5.83 -22.40
C VAL A 158 -23.71 -4.93 -23.58
N LEU A 159 -22.44 -4.83 -23.98
CA LEU A 159 -22.02 -4.08 -25.17
C LEU A 159 -22.73 -4.59 -26.43
N THR A 160 -22.68 -5.91 -26.66
CA THR A 160 -23.26 -6.54 -27.85
C THR A 160 -24.77 -6.30 -27.93
N SER A 161 -25.49 -6.47 -26.82
CA SER A 161 -26.94 -6.27 -26.75
C SER A 161 -27.37 -4.80 -26.83
N SER A 162 -26.51 -3.86 -26.44
CA SER A 162 -26.83 -2.42 -26.40
C SER A 162 -26.30 -1.63 -27.60
N MET A 163 -25.44 -2.24 -28.44
CA MET A 163 -24.69 -1.54 -29.50
C MET A 163 -25.61 -0.80 -30.50
N GLU A 164 -26.72 -1.42 -30.90
CA GLU A 164 -27.67 -0.78 -31.82
C GLU A 164 -28.30 0.47 -31.20
N LYS A 165 -28.66 0.42 -29.91
CA LYS A 165 -29.22 1.56 -29.17
C LYS A 165 -28.18 2.67 -28.97
N LEU A 166 -26.94 2.27 -28.68
CA LEU A 166 -25.81 3.19 -28.48
C LEU A 166 -25.47 4.01 -29.72
N ARG A 167 -25.53 3.41 -30.91
CA ARG A 167 -25.26 4.10 -32.19
C ARG A 167 -26.21 5.27 -32.46
N VAL A 168 -27.41 5.27 -31.86
CA VAL A 168 -28.41 6.33 -32.03
C VAL A 168 -28.22 7.46 -31.00
N VAL A 169 -27.35 7.28 -30.00
CA VAL A 169 -27.06 8.28 -28.95
C VAL A 169 -25.56 8.60 -28.93
N PRO A 170 -25.08 9.54 -29.78
CA PRO A 170 -23.65 9.81 -29.97
C PRO A 170 -22.90 10.16 -28.69
N GLU A 171 -23.54 10.85 -27.75
CA GLU A 171 -22.93 11.25 -26.47
C GLU A 171 -22.58 10.04 -25.60
N LEU A 172 -23.47 9.04 -25.53
CA LEU A 172 -23.23 7.81 -24.78
C LEU A 172 -22.21 6.92 -25.49
N MET A 173 -22.25 6.86 -26.83
CA MET A 173 -21.25 6.12 -27.61
C MET A 173 -19.84 6.66 -27.36
N LYS A 174 -19.67 7.99 -27.40
CA LYS A 174 -18.39 8.64 -27.12
C LYS A 174 -17.87 8.35 -25.72
N LEU A 175 -18.76 8.23 -24.72
CA LEU A 175 -18.37 7.85 -23.37
C LEU A 175 -17.82 6.42 -23.33
N VAL A 176 -18.48 5.48 -24.01
CA VAL A 176 -18.00 4.09 -24.12
C VAL A 176 -16.64 4.07 -24.80
N GLU A 177 -16.48 4.76 -25.94
CA GLU A 177 -15.18 4.87 -26.63
C GLU A 177 -14.08 5.42 -25.71
N THR A 178 -14.41 6.42 -24.89
CA THR A 178 -13.48 7.02 -23.91
C THR A 178 -13.09 6.05 -22.81
N ALA A 179 -14.07 5.34 -22.23
CA ALA A 179 -13.83 4.42 -21.10
C ALA A 179 -13.03 3.18 -21.52
N PHE A 180 -13.19 2.75 -22.78
CA PHE A 180 -12.51 1.57 -23.33
C PHE A 180 -11.21 1.90 -24.07
N ALA A 181 -10.85 3.18 -24.20
CA ALA A 181 -9.59 3.59 -24.80
C ALA A 181 -8.38 2.97 -24.06
N ASP A 182 -7.36 2.61 -24.82
CA ASP A 182 -6.05 2.21 -24.32
C ASP A 182 -5.04 3.35 -24.48
N SER A 183 -3.76 3.07 -24.20
CA SER A 183 -2.70 4.07 -24.33
C SER A 183 -2.55 4.61 -25.76
N SER A 184 -2.96 3.84 -26.78
CA SER A 184 -2.88 4.27 -28.19
C SER A 184 -4.04 5.17 -28.60
N GLY A 185 -5.27 4.88 -28.15
CA GLY A 185 -6.47 5.64 -28.50
C GLY A 185 -6.70 6.91 -27.67
N LEU A 186 -5.96 7.10 -26.58
CA LEU A 186 -6.19 8.22 -25.65
C LEU A 186 -6.04 9.60 -26.33
N HIS A 187 -5.12 9.73 -27.29
CA HIS A 187 -4.92 10.97 -28.03
C HIS A 187 -6.15 11.37 -28.86
N ASP A 188 -6.80 10.40 -29.51
CA ASP A 188 -7.96 10.64 -30.35
C ASP A 188 -9.17 11.10 -29.52
N VAL A 189 -9.35 10.49 -28.35
CA VAL A 189 -10.43 10.84 -27.41
C VAL A 189 -10.31 12.29 -26.93
N PHE A 190 -9.08 12.77 -26.72
CA PHE A 190 -8.78 14.10 -26.19
C PHE A 190 -8.24 15.07 -27.25
N ALA A 191 -8.43 14.80 -28.55
CA ALA A 191 -7.92 15.64 -29.64
C ALA A 191 -8.32 17.13 -29.52
N ASN A 192 -9.50 17.40 -28.93
CA ASN A 192 -10.02 18.76 -28.74
C ASN A 192 -9.70 19.37 -27.36
N ALA A 193 -8.82 18.75 -26.56
CA ALA A 193 -8.53 19.17 -25.19
C ALA A 193 -7.64 20.41 -25.09
N GLU A 194 -6.94 20.83 -26.16
CA GLU A 194 -6.00 21.96 -26.13
C GLU A 194 -6.64 23.27 -25.66
N ASN A 195 -7.93 23.47 -25.93
CA ASN A 195 -8.68 24.66 -25.53
C ASN A 195 -9.31 24.56 -24.14
N ASP A 196 -9.23 23.41 -23.48
CA ASP A 196 -9.92 23.10 -22.22
C ASP A 196 -8.93 22.51 -21.21
N GLN A 197 -8.39 23.38 -20.35
CA GLN A 197 -7.39 23.00 -19.34
C GLN A 197 -7.86 21.87 -18.41
N ALA A 198 -9.17 21.77 -18.11
CA ALA A 198 -9.68 20.68 -17.30
C ALA A 198 -9.57 19.35 -18.05
N LYS A 199 -9.95 19.32 -19.34
CA LYS A 199 -9.76 18.13 -20.20
C LYS A 199 -8.29 17.81 -20.39
N GLN A 200 -7.43 18.82 -20.53
CA GLN A 200 -5.99 18.63 -20.66
C GLN A 200 -5.41 17.97 -19.40
N ALA A 201 -5.81 18.41 -18.21
CA ALA A 201 -5.38 17.80 -16.95
C ALA A 201 -5.87 16.34 -16.82
N VAL A 202 -7.12 16.05 -17.21
CA VAL A 202 -7.64 14.66 -17.23
C VAL A 202 -6.87 13.79 -18.22
N TYR A 203 -6.62 14.29 -19.43
CA TYR A 203 -5.82 13.61 -20.45
C TYR A 203 -4.43 13.26 -19.92
N LEU A 204 -3.72 14.24 -19.35
CA LEU A 204 -2.38 14.05 -18.80
C LEU A 204 -2.38 13.07 -17.63
N ASN A 205 -3.39 13.13 -16.75
CA ASN A 205 -3.54 12.16 -15.67
C ASN A 205 -3.72 10.74 -16.22
N ASN A 206 -4.61 10.54 -17.18
CA ASN A 206 -4.85 9.21 -17.76
C ASN A 206 -3.62 8.67 -18.49
N LEU A 207 -2.90 9.51 -19.23
CA LEU A 207 -1.63 9.15 -19.84
C LEU A 207 -0.57 8.76 -18.79
N GLY A 208 -0.55 9.47 -17.66
CA GLY A 208 0.29 9.13 -16.51
C GLY A 208 -0.05 7.77 -15.93
N VAL A 209 -1.33 7.45 -15.75
CA VAL A 209 -1.79 6.13 -15.27
C VAL A 209 -1.35 5.04 -16.24
N PHE A 210 -1.56 5.18 -17.55
CA PHE A 210 -1.10 4.17 -18.51
C PHE A 210 0.43 3.99 -18.46
N SER A 211 1.18 5.08 -18.37
CA SER A 211 2.65 5.03 -18.25
C SER A 211 3.08 4.33 -16.96
N LEU A 212 2.37 4.54 -15.86
CA LEU A 212 2.61 3.88 -14.58
C LEU A 212 2.38 2.37 -14.69
N LEU A 213 1.29 1.95 -15.35
CA LEU A 213 0.98 0.54 -15.57
C LEU A 213 1.97 -0.17 -16.52
N GLU A 214 2.68 0.59 -17.34
CA GLU A 214 3.76 0.13 -18.22
C GLU A 214 5.15 0.19 -17.57
N ASP A 215 5.23 0.40 -16.25
CA ASP A 215 6.47 0.59 -15.45
C ASP A 215 7.36 1.75 -15.93
N LYS A 216 6.81 2.71 -16.68
CA LYS A 216 7.50 3.92 -17.14
C LYS A 216 7.38 5.03 -16.11
N LEU A 217 7.89 4.80 -14.90
CA LEU A 217 7.75 5.72 -13.75
C LEU A 217 8.17 7.16 -14.05
N ASN A 218 9.22 7.34 -14.87
CA ASN A 218 9.70 8.66 -15.30
C ASN A 218 8.71 9.43 -16.17
N VAL A 219 8.04 8.73 -17.08
CA VAL A 219 7.00 9.33 -17.92
C VAL A 219 5.75 9.59 -17.10
N ALA A 220 5.33 8.62 -16.28
CA ALA A 220 4.16 8.74 -15.41
C ALA A 220 4.24 9.97 -14.50
N SER A 221 5.37 10.15 -13.80
CA SER A 221 5.59 11.29 -12.93
C SER A 221 5.57 12.64 -13.67
N LEU A 222 6.16 12.71 -14.88
CA LEU A 222 6.12 13.94 -15.68
C LEU A 222 4.67 14.27 -16.11
N CYS A 223 3.89 13.26 -16.47
CA CYS A 223 2.49 13.40 -16.82
C CYS A 223 1.67 13.91 -15.63
N PHE A 224 1.82 13.30 -14.45
CA PHE A 224 1.10 13.72 -13.24
C PHE A 224 1.49 15.12 -12.78
N ALA A 225 2.78 15.48 -12.78
CA ALA A 225 3.22 16.83 -12.43
C ALA A 225 2.65 17.90 -13.38
N LYS A 226 2.58 17.60 -14.69
CA LYS A 226 1.92 18.50 -15.66
C LYS A 226 0.41 18.56 -15.43
N ALA A 227 -0.24 17.42 -15.17
CA ALA A 227 -1.67 17.35 -14.88
C ALA A 227 -2.03 18.20 -13.66
N GLU A 228 -1.24 18.09 -12.59
CA GLU A 228 -1.43 18.82 -11.34
C GLU A 228 -1.31 20.33 -11.55
N LYS A 229 -0.22 20.77 -12.20
CA LYS A 229 -0.02 22.19 -12.54
C LYS A 229 -1.16 22.75 -13.38
N THR A 230 -1.70 21.94 -14.29
CA THR A 230 -2.80 22.34 -15.18
C THR A 230 -4.11 22.43 -14.39
N ALA A 231 -4.40 21.44 -13.54
CA ALA A 231 -5.59 21.38 -12.68
C ALA A 231 -5.62 22.52 -11.64
N ALA A 232 -4.48 22.86 -11.04
CA ALA A 232 -4.37 23.91 -10.03
C ALA A 232 -4.66 25.33 -10.57
N SER A 233 -4.58 25.54 -11.90
CA SER A 233 -4.71 26.86 -12.52
C SER A 233 -6.13 27.45 -12.52
N LYS A 234 -7.18 26.63 -12.31
CA LYS A 234 -8.59 27.07 -12.35
C LYS A 234 -9.43 26.41 -11.27
N PRO A 235 -10.51 27.07 -10.79
CA PRO A 235 -11.45 26.47 -9.84
C PRO A 235 -12.03 25.13 -10.31
N ALA A 236 -12.35 25.00 -11.60
CA ALA A 236 -12.89 23.76 -12.17
C ALA A 236 -11.93 22.56 -12.04
N GLY A 237 -10.61 22.81 -12.05
CA GLY A 237 -9.60 21.76 -11.91
C GLY A 237 -9.42 21.27 -10.47
N GLN A 238 -9.95 21.98 -9.47
CA GLN A 238 -9.88 21.54 -8.06
C GLN A 238 -10.56 20.18 -7.84
N HIS A 239 -11.53 19.82 -8.68
CA HIS A 239 -12.25 18.56 -8.55
C HIS A 239 -11.43 17.34 -8.97
N ILE A 240 -10.51 17.50 -9.92
CA ILE A 240 -9.63 16.44 -10.43
C ILE A 240 -8.25 16.46 -9.77
N LEU A 241 -7.94 17.52 -9.01
CA LEU A 241 -6.65 17.68 -8.35
C LEU A 241 -6.36 16.56 -7.34
N ARG A 242 -7.34 16.15 -6.54
CA ARG A 242 -7.14 15.12 -5.49
C ARG A 242 -6.74 13.75 -6.06
N PRO A 243 -7.43 13.20 -7.08
CA PRO A 243 -6.96 12.00 -7.76
C PRO A 243 -5.55 12.14 -8.36
N ILE A 244 -5.22 13.30 -8.93
CA ILE A 244 -3.89 13.55 -9.49
C ILE A 244 -2.82 13.51 -8.38
N GLN A 245 -3.06 14.19 -7.26
CA GLN A 245 -2.15 14.20 -6.09
C GLN A 245 -1.92 12.79 -5.54
N TYR A 246 -2.98 11.98 -5.42
CA TYR A 246 -2.83 10.58 -5.03
C TYR A 246 -1.89 9.81 -5.99
N ASN A 247 -2.04 10.02 -7.30
CA ASN A 247 -1.18 9.40 -8.31
C ASN A 247 0.27 9.92 -8.26
N VAL A 248 0.49 11.20 -7.97
CA VAL A 248 1.83 11.77 -7.71
C VAL A 248 2.47 11.06 -6.52
N GLY A 249 1.75 10.93 -5.41
CA GLY A 249 2.21 10.23 -4.21
C GLY A 249 2.53 8.76 -4.47
N LEU A 250 1.70 8.07 -5.26
CA LEU A 250 1.95 6.68 -5.65
C LEU A 250 3.22 6.55 -6.52
N CYS A 251 3.47 7.49 -7.44
CA CYS A 251 4.71 7.52 -8.20
C CYS A 251 5.94 7.80 -7.34
N ALA A 252 5.83 8.68 -6.33
CA ALA A 252 6.91 8.93 -5.38
C ALA A 252 7.22 7.68 -4.55
N LEU A 253 6.17 6.99 -4.06
CA LEU A 253 6.29 5.75 -3.31
C LEU A 253 7.04 4.66 -4.09
N LEU A 254 6.66 4.44 -5.35
CA LEU A 254 7.29 3.43 -6.22
C LEU A 254 8.74 3.77 -6.62
N ARG A 255 9.18 5.01 -6.39
CA ARG A 255 10.55 5.47 -6.56
C ARG A 255 11.34 5.51 -5.26
N GLU A 256 10.75 5.02 -4.17
CA GLU A 256 11.34 5.06 -2.83
C GLU A 256 11.54 6.48 -2.27
N ASP A 257 10.86 7.47 -2.84
CA ASP A 257 10.73 8.82 -2.27
C ASP A 257 9.58 8.84 -1.26
N TYR A 258 9.82 8.24 -0.10
CA TYR A 258 8.80 8.03 0.92
C TYR A 258 8.31 9.34 1.56
N GLU A 259 9.20 10.32 1.74
CA GLU A 259 8.82 11.64 2.28
C GLU A 259 7.92 12.39 1.30
N GLY A 260 8.27 12.39 0.01
CA GLY A 260 7.43 12.96 -1.06
C GLY A 260 6.07 12.26 -1.15
N ALA A 261 6.05 10.92 -1.06
CA ALA A 261 4.82 10.15 -1.05
C ALA A 261 3.90 10.51 0.14
N LEU A 262 4.46 10.61 1.35
CA LEU A 262 3.71 11.00 2.54
C LEU A 262 3.11 12.40 2.43
N HIS A 263 3.85 13.36 1.89
CA HIS A 263 3.36 14.71 1.70
C HIS A 263 2.07 14.73 0.85
N GLU A 264 2.09 14.02 -0.28
CA GLU A 264 0.94 13.91 -1.17
C GLU A 264 -0.23 13.11 -0.56
N PHE A 265 0.06 12.01 0.14
CA PHE A 265 -0.98 11.21 0.78
C PHE A 265 -1.68 11.96 1.91
N LEU A 266 -0.94 12.69 2.74
CA LEU A 266 -1.51 13.52 3.81
C LEU A 266 -2.37 14.66 3.25
N ALA A 267 -2.02 15.19 2.06
CA ALA A 267 -2.81 16.22 1.40
C ALA A 267 -4.20 15.73 0.94
N VAL A 268 -4.36 14.43 0.64
CA VAL A 268 -5.61 13.84 0.15
C VAL A 268 -6.37 13.01 1.20
N GLN A 269 -5.84 12.90 2.41
CA GLN A 269 -6.36 11.98 3.45
C GLN A 269 -7.85 12.13 3.71
N ASP A 270 -8.38 13.36 3.78
CA ASP A 270 -9.80 13.59 4.07
C ASP A 270 -10.70 12.95 3.02
N SER A 271 -10.28 13.00 1.74
CA SER A 271 -11.02 12.42 0.63
C SER A 271 -10.91 10.89 0.54
N MET A 272 -9.86 10.31 1.12
CA MET A 272 -9.51 8.90 0.98
C MET A 272 -9.57 8.10 2.29
N LYS A 273 -9.97 8.72 3.41
CA LYS A 273 -9.97 8.13 4.76
C LYS A 273 -10.79 6.84 4.91
N ALA A 274 -11.72 6.57 4.00
CA ALA A 274 -12.55 5.37 3.99
C ALA A 274 -11.97 4.23 3.13
N SER A 275 -10.82 4.45 2.48
CA SER A 275 -10.17 3.48 1.62
C SER A 275 -9.06 2.74 2.38
N ALA A 276 -9.22 1.43 2.55
CA ALA A 276 -8.17 0.59 3.11
C ALA A 276 -6.89 0.64 2.26
N VAL A 277 -7.01 0.64 0.93
CA VAL A 277 -5.88 0.76 0.00
C VAL A 277 -5.07 2.02 0.26
N PHE A 278 -5.73 3.17 0.45
CA PHE A 278 -5.06 4.42 0.78
C PHE A 278 -4.24 4.29 2.07
N TRP A 279 -4.83 3.76 3.14
CA TRP A 279 -4.13 3.62 4.41
C TRP A 279 -2.98 2.60 4.37
N VAL A 280 -3.11 1.53 3.59
CA VAL A 280 -2.00 0.58 3.36
C VAL A 280 -0.84 1.26 2.64
N ARG A 281 -1.09 2.10 1.62
CA ARG A 281 -0.04 2.87 0.92
C ARG A 281 0.56 3.97 1.79
N CYS A 282 -0.26 4.63 2.60
CA CYS A 282 0.21 5.60 3.58
C CYS A 282 1.10 4.92 4.64
N ALA A 283 0.72 3.72 5.11
CA ALA A 283 1.51 2.91 6.04
C ALA A 283 2.84 2.46 5.42
N GLU A 284 2.82 2.02 4.16
CA GLU A 284 4.04 1.68 3.40
C GLU A 284 5.05 2.82 3.39
N ALA A 285 4.60 4.03 3.02
CA ALA A 285 5.44 5.22 3.00
C ALA A 285 5.92 5.61 4.42
N ALA A 286 5.00 5.65 5.40
CA ALA A 286 5.28 6.09 6.76
C ALA A 286 6.27 5.16 7.48
N VAL A 287 6.04 3.86 7.41
CA VAL A 287 6.93 2.86 8.01
C VAL A 287 8.30 2.88 7.33
N SER A 288 8.35 3.08 6.01
CA SER A 288 9.62 3.19 5.30
C SER A 288 10.43 4.42 5.73
N CYS A 289 9.79 5.58 5.92
CA CYS A 289 10.43 6.76 6.53
C CYS A 289 10.97 6.46 7.94
N VAL A 290 10.15 5.84 8.81
CA VAL A 290 10.58 5.46 10.17
C VAL A 290 11.78 4.52 10.13
N GLN A 291 11.78 3.54 9.22
CA GLN A 291 12.90 2.62 9.05
C GLN A 291 14.15 3.32 8.53
N GLN A 292 14.03 4.25 7.57
CA GLN A 292 15.16 5.04 7.07
C GLN A 292 15.78 5.89 8.19
N GLU A 293 14.97 6.61 8.97
CA GLU A 293 15.46 7.39 10.11
C GLU A 293 16.09 6.51 11.19
N THR A 294 15.47 5.36 11.49
CA THR A 294 16.02 4.39 12.44
C THR A 294 17.36 3.82 11.95
N ARG A 295 17.53 3.59 10.65
CA ARG A 295 18.82 3.17 10.06
C ARG A 295 19.87 4.29 10.13
N LYS A 296 19.50 5.54 9.81
CA LYS A 296 20.40 6.71 9.95
C LYS A 296 20.87 6.86 11.40
N GLN A 297 19.96 6.77 12.37
CA GLN A 297 20.28 6.84 13.78
C GLN A 297 21.19 5.69 14.22
N ARG A 298 20.85 4.44 13.86
CA ARG A 298 21.69 3.27 14.17
C ARG A 298 23.10 3.40 13.61
N ARG A 299 23.23 3.89 12.36
CA ARG A 299 24.54 4.14 11.75
C ARG A 299 25.32 5.23 12.49
N ALA A 300 24.68 6.33 12.87
CA ALA A 300 25.33 7.39 13.62
C ALA A 300 25.77 6.94 15.03
N ASP A 301 24.94 6.16 15.72
CA ASP A 301 25.27 5.58 17.01
C ASP A 301 26.40 4.54 16.89
N TYR A 302 26.37 3.74 15.83
CA TYR A 302 27.45 2.80 15.48
C TYR A 302 28.78 3.53 15.26
N GLU A 303 28.81 4.56 14.41
CA GLU A 303 30.01 5.36 14.14
C GLU A 303 30.53 6.03 15.42
N ARG A 304 29.64 6.51 16.30
CA ARG A 304 30.02 7.07 17.62
C ARG A 304 30.66 6.01 18.51
N GLN A 305 30.08 4.81 18.57
CA GLN A 305 30.61 3.70 19.35
C GLN A 305 31.99 3.28 18.81
N GLN A 306 32.14 3.12 17.49
CA GLN A 306 33.41 2.80 16.85
C GLN A 306 34.50 3.84 17.13
N ASN A 307 34.17 5.13 17.05
CA ASN A 307 35.12 6.21 17.39
C ASN A 307 35.55 6.14 18.86
N THR A 308 34.61 5.85 19.77
CA THR A 308 34.91 5.69 21.20
C THR A 308 35.81 4.47 21.44
N PHE A 309 35.50 3.33 20.81
CA PHE A 309 36.31 2.12 20.88
C PHE A 309 37.72 2.33 20.32
N SER A 310 37.83 2.98 19.16
CA SER A 310 39.12 3.32 18.54
C SER A 310 39.97 4.19 19.48
N ALA A 311 39.38 5.22 20.11
CA ALA A 311 40.06 6.06 21.09
C ALA A 311 40.51 5.26 22.34
N MET A 312 39.68 4.34 22.83
CA MET A 312 40.03 3.48 23.97
C MET A 312 41.17 2.51 23.63
N LEU A 313 41.13 1.88 22.46
CA LEU A 313 42.21 1.01 21.96
C LEU A 313 43.53 1.78 21.84
N GLN A 314 43.49 2.99 21.27
CA GLN A 314 44.67 3.87 21.17
C GLN A 314 45.21 4.29 22.55
N SER A 315 44.37 4.36 23.58
CA SER A 315 44.78 4.64 24.96
C SER A 315 45.39 3.45 25.70
N GLY A 316 45.50 2.28 25.05
CA GLY A 316 46.03 1.05 25.65
C GLY A 316 45.09 0.35 26.62
N LYS A 317 43.81 0.75 26.68
CA LYS A 317 42.79 0.10 27.51
C LYS A 317 42.13 -1.03 26.73
N VAL A 318 42.63 -2.25 26.90
CA VAL A 318 41.97 -3.46 26.40
C VAL A 318 41.12 -4.04 27.53
N TYR A 319 39.80 -3.93 27.43
CA TYR A 319 38.91 -4.60 28.37
C TYR A 319 38.65 -6.05 27.95
N SER A 320 38.54 -6.93 28.94
CA SER A 320 38.25 -8.36 28.81
C SER A 320 36.87 -8.68 28.22
N ASN A 321 36.05 -7.65 27.96
CA ASN A 321 34.70 -7.76 27.44
C ASN A 321 34.65 -7.08 26.07
N PHE A 322 35.37 -7.64 25.10
CA PHE A 322 35.23 -7.26 23.70
C PHE A 322 33.77 -7.50 23.29
N GLU A 323 32.95 -6.46 23.31
CA GLU A 323 31.64 -6.49 22.69
C GLU A 323 31.84 -6.65 21.20
N PHE A 324 31.45 -7.81 20.70
CA PHE A 324 31.55 -8.18 19.30
C PHE A 324 30.95 -7.09 18.41
N MET A 325 31.56 -6.96 17.23
CA MET A 325 31.21 -6.06 16.14
C MET A 325 29.73 -5.70 16.13
N LEU A 326 29.46 -4.46 16.49
CA LEU A 326 28.26 -3.80 16.03
C LEU A 326 28.45 -3.70 14.50
N LEU A 327 27.61 -4.34 13.71
CA LEU A 327 27.39 -3.92 12.33
C LEU A 327 26.39 -2.75 12.36
N PRO A 328 26.38 -1.85 11.37
CA PRO A 328 25.32 -0.84 11.24
C PRO A 328 23.90 -1.43 11.31
N SER A 329 23.79 -2.69 10.90
CA SER A 329 22.59 -3.53 10.91
C SER A 329 22.57 -4.58 12.04
N ALA A 330 23.65 -4.75 12.82
CA ALA A 330 23.71 -5.73 13.90
C ALA A 330 22.94 -5.23 15.11
N THR A 331 22.28 -6.16 15.75
CA THR A 331 21.60 -5.94 17.02
C THR A 331 22.64 -5.64 18.10
N SER A 332 22.65 -4.42 18.64
CA SER A 332 23.46 -4.09 19.82
C SER A 332 23.00 -4.95 21.00
N VAL A 333 23.84 -5.88 21.45
CA VAL A 333 23.69 -6.47 22.78
C VAL A 333 24.12 -5.38 23.78
N PRO A 334 23.28 -5.01 24.77
CA PRO A 334 23.62 -3.93 25.67
C PRO A 334 24.88 -4.27 26.47
N GLY A 335 25.93 -3.50 26.22
CA GLY A 335 27.16 -3.53 27.00
C GLY A 335 27.06 -2.88 28.37
N PRO A 336 28.09 -3.03 29.23
CA PRO A 336 28.12 -2.41 30.55
C PRO A 336 28.28 -0.88 30.49
N ALA A 337 28.52 -0.31 29.31
CA ALA A 337 28.46 1.13 29.11
C ALA A 337 27.02 1.54 28.78
N ALA A 338 26.32 2.05 29.80
CA ALA A 338 25.10 2.82 29.60
C ALA A 338 25.43 4.05 28.76
N VAL A 339 25.33 3.93 27.43
CA VAL A 339 25.29 5.10 26.55
C VAL A 339 23.98 5.79 26.85
N GLU A 340 24.06 6.97 27.45
CA GLU A 340 22.92 7.85 27.73
C GLU A 340 22.03 7.90 26.49
N SER A 341 20.74 7.61 26.68
CA SER A 341 19.75 7.69 25.62
C SER A 341 19.77 9.10 25.04
N SER A 342 20.31 9.26 23.83
CA SER A 342 20.10 10.49 23.08
C SER A 342 18.60 10.68 22.96
N ARG A 343 18.07 11.83 23.41
CA ARG A 343 16.66 12.18 23.22
C ARG A 343 16.27 11.83 21.79
N GLU A 344 15.22 11.03 21.62
CA GLU A 344 14.75 10.68 20.29
C GLU A 344 14.47 11.96 19.50
N PRO A 345 14.93 12.06 18.24
CA PRO A 345 14.67 13.24 17.44
C PRO A 345 13.15 13.41 17.29
N THR A 346 12.66 14.63 17.49
CA THR A 346 11.23 14.97 17.44
C THR A 346 10.57 14.55 16.11
N GLU A 347 11.34 14.54 15.03
CA GLU A 347 10.92 14.12 13.69
C GLU A 347 10.60 12.63 13.62
N LYS A 348 11.42 11.77 14.24
CA LYS A 348 11.17 10.31 14.29
C LYS A 348 9.87 10.00 15.03
N VAL A 349 9.64 10.65 16.17
CA VAL A 349 8.40 10.47 16.95
C VAL A 349 7.17 10.87 16.14
N ALA A 350 7.24 11.97 15.39
CA ALA A 350 6.15 12.40 14.51
C ALA A 350 5.89 11.39 13.37
N LEU A 351 6.94 10.89 12.71
CA LEU A 351 6.82 9.86 11.68
C LEU A 351 6.23 8.56 12.23
N GLU A 352 6.64 8.14 13.42
CA GLU A 352 6.08 6.97 14.09
C GLU A 352 4.60 7.14 14.43
N GLN A 353 4.17 8.34 14.83
CA GLN A 353 2.75 8.63 15.05
C GLN A 353 1.95 8.54 13.76
N ILE A 354 2.45 9.11 12.66
CA ILE A 354 1.82 8.99 11.33
C ILE A 354 1.72 7.52 10.91
N ALA A 355 2.81 6.75 11.04
CA ALA A 355 2.83 5.33 10.73
C ALA A 355 1.82 4.53 11.57
N THR A 356 1.69 4.85 12.85
CA THR A 356 0.72 4.22 13.75
C THR A 356 -0.69 4.45 13.30
N VAL A 357 -1.05 5.72 13.03
CA VAL A 357 -2.38 6.08 12.58
C VAL A 357 -2.70 5.39 11.24
N ALA A 358 -1.74 5.35 10.32
CA ALA A 358 -1.94 4.71 9.03
C ALA A 358 -2.17 3.19 9.15
N VAL A 359 -1.34 2.49 9.93
CA VAL A 359 -1.50 1.05 10.18
C VAL A 359 -2.81 0.76 10.91
N GLN A 360 -3.15 1.53 11.95
CA GLN A 360 -4.39 1.36 12.71
C GLN A 360 -5.62 1.57 11.83
N ASN A 361 -5.63 2.60 10.99
CA ASN A 361 -6.75 2.85 10.09
C ASN A 361 -6.87 1.76 9.00
N ALA A 362 -5.75 1.28 8.46
CA ALA A 362 -5.75 0.17 7.51
C ALA A 362 -6.36 -1.08 8.15
N LEU A 363 -5.86 -1.50 9.32
CA LEU A 363 -6.35 -2.68 10.03
C LEU A 363 -7.80 -2.50 10.50
N PHE A 364 -8.20 -1.31 10.95
CA PHE A 364 -9.57 -1.04 11.35
C PHE A 364 -10.57 -1.18 10.20
N LEU A 365 -10.19 -0.77 8.99
CA LEU A 365 -11.03 -0.90 7.79
C LEU A 365 -11.07 -2.33 7.25
N LEU A 366 -9.96 -3.07 7.37
CA LEU A 366 -9.81 -4.44 6.84
C LEU A 366 -10.27 -5.52 7.82
N VAL A 367 -10.36 -5.23 9.12
CA VAL A 367 -10.74 -6.20 10.16
C VAL A 367 -12.03 -5.75 10.83
N PRO A 368 -13.21 -6.23 10.36
CA PRO A 368 -14.48 -5.95 10.99
C PRO A 368 -14.49 -6.39 12.45
N LYS A 369 -15.24 -5.67 13.29
CA LYS A 369 -15.37 -6.00 14.73
C LYS A 369 -15.80 -7.46 14.91
N GLY A 370 -15.06 -8.19 15.75
CA GLY A 370 -15.33 -9.60 16.06
C GLY A 370 -14.64 -10.59 15.12
N HIS A 371 -13.96 -10.13 14.06
CA HIS A 371 -13.11 -10.98 13.22
C HIS A 371 -11.66 -11.00 13.71
N THR A 372 -10.97 -12.10 13.42
CA THR A 372 -9.51 -12.27 13.54
C THR A 372 -8.90 -12.25 12.15
N PHE A 373 -7.58 -12.16 12.02
CA PHE A 373 -6.92 -12.25 10.70
C PHE A 373 -7.43 -13.45 9.89
N SER A 374 -7.46 -14.63 10.53
CA SER A 374 -7.88 -15.87 9.87
C SER A 374 -9.34 -15.83 9.42
N SER A 375 -10.26 -15.30 10.25
CA SER A 375 -11.67 -15.25 9.86
C SER A 375 -11.98 -14.15 8.84
N VAL A 376 -11.17 -13.08 8.78
CA VAL A 376 -11.27 -12.07 7.72
C VAL A 376 -10.88 -12.66 6.38
N VAL A 377 -9.74 -13.35 6.27
CA VAL A 377 -9.28 -13.89 4.99
C VAL A 377 -10.28 -14.92 4.43
N GLU A 378 -10.92 -15.70 5.30
CA GLU A 378 -11.99 -16.63 4.91
C GLU A 378 -13.27 -15.90 4.47
N ALA A 379 -13.68 -14.83 5.17
CA ALA A 379 -14.92 -14.10 4.88
C ALA A 379 -14.80 -13.10 3.72
N PHE A 380 -13.63 -12.49 3.54
CA PHE A 380 -13.35 -11.39 2.61
C PHE A 380 -12.08 -11.67 1.79
N PRO A 381 -12.06 -12.73 0.96
CA PRO A 381 -10.85 -13.14 0.22
C PRO A 381 -10.35 -12.08 -0.78
N HIS A 382 -11.18 -11.10 -1.14
CA HIS A 382 -10.78 -9.99 -2.01
C HIS A 382 -9.89 -8.95 -1.30
N GLU A 383 -9.90 -8.92 0.04
CA GLU A 383 -9.06 -8.03 0.85
C GLU A 383 -7.78 -8.69 1.37
N GLU A 384 -7.62 -10.00 1.15
CA GLU A 384 -6.52 -10.83 1.66
C GLU A 384 -5.16 -10.16 1.46
N ALA A 385 -4.85 -9.73 0.24
CA ALA A 385 -3.56 -9.12 -0.08
C ALA A 385 -3.33 -7.82 0.71
N LEU A 386 -4.34 -6.94 0.79
CA LEU A 386 -4.24 -5.68 1.54
C LEU A 386 -4.02 -5.93 3.03
N LEU A 387 -4.73 -6.91 3.60
CA LEU A 387 -4.58 -7.29 4.99
C LEU A 387 -3.18 -7.86 5.28
N GLN A 388 -2.64 -8.70 4.40
CA GLN A 388 -1.27 -9.21 4.52
C GLN A 388 -0.23 -8.08 4.55
N TYR A 389 -0.36 -7.07 3.67
CA TYR A 389 0.52 -5.90 3.68
C TYR A 389 0.32 -5.03 4.93
N ALA A 390 -0.92 -4.78 5.37
CA ALA A 390 -1.20 -4.02 6.59
C ALA A 390 -0.55 -4.66 7.83
N MET A 391 -0.67 -5.99 7.96
CA MET A 391 -0.02 -6.77 9.03
C MET A 391 1.51 -6.70 8.93
N LEU A 392 2.08 -6.78 7.73
CA LEU A 392 3.53 -6.63 7.54
C LEU A 392 4.03 -5.26 8.02
N TYR A 393 3.31 -4.18 7.66
CA TYR A 393 3.67 -2.83 8.09
C TYR A 393 3.51 -2.63 9.61
N TRP A 394 2.54 -3.31 10.23
CA TRP A 394 2.44 -3.36 11.69
C TRP A 394 3.68 -4.01 12.31
N VAL A 395 4.07 -5.21 11.85
CA VAL A 395 5.28 -5.91 12.33
C VAL A 395 6.53 -5.02 12.17
N ALA A 396 6.67 -4.38 11.01
CA ALA A 396 7.78 -3.48 10.71
C ALA A 396 7.85 -2.24 11.62
N LEU A 397 6.70 -1.68 11.98
CA LEU A 397 6.59 -0.55 12.89
C LEU A 397 6.97 -0.96 14.32
N GLU A 398 6.43 -2.06 14.83
CA GLU A 398 6.74 -2.56 16.18
C GLU A 398 8.23 -2.92 16.32
N LEU A 399 8.82 -3.46 15.25
CA LEU A 399 10.25 -3.72 15.19
C LEU A 399 11.08 -2.43 15.30
N SER A 400 10.67 -1.37 14.62
CA SER A 400 11.34 -0.06 14.68
C SER A 400 11.21 0.60 16.05
N ARG A 401 10.08 0.37 16.74
CA ARG A 401 9.81 0.80 18.11
C ARG A 401 10.47 -0.04 19.19
N ARG A 402 11.18 -1.11 18.80
CA ARG A 402 11.78 -2.10 19.71
C ARG A 402 10.76 -2.85 20.56
N ASN A 403 9.50 -2.91 20.12
CA ASN A 403 8.48 -3.75 20.72
C ASN A 403 8.52 -5.14 20.09
N TYR A 404 9.62 -5.85 20.36
CA TYR A 404 9.92 -7.13 19.71
C TYR A 404 8.89 -8.21 20.02
N MET A 405 8.25 -8.15 21.19
CA MET A 405 7.19 -9.08 21.57
C MET A 405 5.99 -8.94 20.62
N ALA A 406 5.47 -7.72 20.42
CA ALA A 406 4.37 -7.49 19.49
C ALA A 406 4.73 -7.82 18.04
N ALA A 407 5.95 -7.47 17.59
CA ALA A 407 6.43 -7.81 16.26
C ALA A 407 6.46 -9.34 16.02
N ALA A 408 6.96 -10.10 17.01
CA ALA A 408 7.03 -11.57 16.93
C ALA A 408 5.64 -12.23 16.99
N GLU A 409 4.71 -11.70 17.79
CA GLU A 409 3.34 -12.21 17.90
C GLU A 409 2.53 -11.98 16.61
N ALA A 410 2.47 -10.72 16.14
CA ALA A 410 1.77 -10.37 14.91
C ALA A 410 2.37 -11.08 13.68
N GLY A 411 3.70 -11.17 13.60
CA GLY A 411 4.35 -11.87 12.51
C GLY A 411 4.15 -13.38 12.53
N GLN A 412 4.04 -13.99 13.73
CA GLN A 412 3.69 -15.41 13.86
C GLN A 412 2.27 -15.69 13.38
N GLU A 413 1.31 -14.80 13.66
CA GLU A 413 -0.07 -14.92 13.16
C GLU A 413 -0.09 -14.98 11.63
N LEU A 414 0.64 -14.07 10.97
CA LEU A 414 0.74 -14.02 9.52
C LEU A 414 1.48 -15.25 8.94
N LEU A 415 2.55 -15.72 9.59
CA LEU A 415 3.27 -16.95 9.20
C LEU A 415 2.44 -18.23 9.41
N ASN A 416 1.53 -18.25 10.38
CA ASN A 416 0.63 -19.39 10.60
C ASN A 416 -0.44 -19.43 9.50
N ALA A 417 -0.95 -18.27 9.08
CA ALA A 417 -1.93 -18.20 8.00
C ALA A 417 -1.35 -18.52 6.62
N HIS A 418 -0.05 -18.29 6.41
CA HIS A 418 0.67 -18.61 5.16
C HIS A 418 0.42 -20.04 4.65
N GLU A 419 0.22 -21.01 5.56
CA GLU A 419 -0.02 -22.42 5.19
C GLU A 419 -1.34 -22.63 4.45
N ARG A 420 -2.35 -21.79 4.71
CA ARG A 420 -3.66 -21.81 4.03
C ARG A 420 -3.77 -20.74 2.95
N HIS A 421 -3.10 -19.62 3.16
CA HIS A 421 -3.18 -18.40 2.37
C HIS A 421 -1.77 -17.93 2.02
N PRO A 422 -1.18 -18.47 0.93
CA PRO A 422 0.21 -18.19 0.58
C PRO A 422 0.47 -16.71 0.38
N LEU A 423 1.52 -16.24 1.05
CA LEU A 423 2.01 -14.86 0.96
C LEU A 423 2.81 -14.69 -0.35
N PRO A 424 2.79 -13.51 -0.99
CA PRO A 424 3.73 -13.17 -2.05
C PRO A 424 5.18 -13.44 -1.61
N SER A 425 6.04 -13.89 -2.54
CA SER A 425 7.41 -14.34 -2.20
C SER A 425 8.26 -13.26 -1.53
N ASN A 426 8.17 -12.02 -2.03
CA ASN A 426 8.84 -10.87 -1.44
C ASN A 426 8.33 -10.58 -0.03
N LEU A 427 7.01 -10.53 0.17
CA LEU A 427 6.37 -10.28 1.46
C LEU A 427 6.72 -11.37 2.47
N HIS A 428 6.72 -12.63 2.05
CA HIS A 428 7.12 -13.76 2.90
C HIS A 428 8.58 -13.63 3.35
N ALA A 429 9.50 -13.31 2.43
CA ALA A 429 10.90 -13.11 2.76
C ALA A 429 11.08 -11.96 3.76
N THR A 430 10.46 -10.80 3.50
CA THR A 430 10.50 -9.63 4.40
C THR A 430 9.93 -9.95 5.78
N LEU A 431 8.82 -10.68 5.85
CA LEU A 431 8.19 -11.08 7.12
C LEU A 431 9.12 -11.99 7.95
N LEU A 432 9.73 -12.99 7.32
CA LEU A 432 10.66 -13.90 8.00
C LEU A 432 11.84 -13.14 8.60
N ILE A 433 12.40 -12.18 7.84
CA ILE A 433 13.48 -11.29 8.29
C ILE A 433 13.04 -10.54 9.57
N TYR A 434 11.86 -9.91 9.56
CA TYR A 434 11.39 -9.14 10.72
C TYR A 434 11.12 -9.99 11.95
N VAL A 435 10.52 -11.17 11.78
CA VAL A 435 10.21 -12.05 12.91
C VAL A 435 11.48 -12.64 13.50
N VAL A 436 12.46 -13.03 12.67
CA VAL A 436 13.76 -13.51 13.14
C VAL A 436 14.50 -12.40 13.90
N GLU A 437 14.51 -11.17 13.39
CA GLU A 437 15.10 -10.02 14.08
C GLU A 437 14.48 -9.81 15.47
N ALA A 438 13.15 -9.82 15.56
CA ALA A 438 12.44 -9.69 16.82
C ALA A 438 12.79 -10.82 17.81
N LEU A 439 12.84 -12.07 17.35
CA LEU A 439 13.16 -13.22 18.20
C LEU A 439 14.61 -13.23 18.68
N VAL A 440 15.55 -12.78 17.85
CA VAL A 440 16.95 -12.58 18.26
C VAL A 440 17.02 -11.56 19.40
N HIS A 441 16.27 -10.45 19.31
CA HIS A 441 16.20 -9.47 20.39
C HIS A 441 15.52 -9.97 21.67
N LEU A 442 14.59 -10.92 21.54
CA LEU A 442 13.95 -11.59 22.69
C LEU A 442 14.80 -12.74 23.26
N ASN A 443 15.98 -13.00 22.69
CA ASN A 443 16.85 -14.12 23.02
C ASN A 443 16.16 -15.50 22.86
N ASP A 444 15.21 -15.63 21.91
CA ASP A 444 14.50 -16.87 21.58
C ASP A 444 15.05 -17.49 20.29
N GLN A 445 16.31 -17.94 20.38
CA GLN A 445 17.10 -18.44 19.26
C GLN A 445 16.50 -19.73 18.66
N ASP A 446 15.95 -20.60 19.52
CA ASP A 446 15.32 -21.86 19.09
C ASP A 446 14.10 -21.60 18.22
N ARG A 447 13.26 -20.62 18.59
CA ARG A 447 12.11 -20.24 17.77
C ARG A 447 12.54 -19.54 16.48
N ALA A 448 13.56 -18.68 16.52
CA ALA A 448 14.12 -18.07 15.32
C ALA A 448 14.60 -19.12 14.32
N MET A 449 15.33 -20.14 14.79
CA MET A 449 15.79 -21.26 13.96
C MET A 449 14.65 -22.12 13.42
N LYS A 450 13.59 -22.36 14.21
CA LYS A 450 12.39 -23.07 13.74
C LYS A 450 11.72 -22.32 12.59
N ILE A 451 11.63 -21.00 12.66
CA ILE A 451 11.04 -20.16 11.60
C ILE A 451 11.91 -20.17 10.35
N LEU A 452 13.23 -19.97 10.48
CA LEU A 452 14.16 -20.02 9.35
C LEU A 452 14.11 -21.37 8.61
N ARG A 453 13.95 -22.48 9.34
CA ARG A 453 13.82 -23.82 8.75
C ARG A 453 12.53 -24.04 7.95
N ARG A 454 11.50 -23.19 8.12
CA ARG A 454 10.26 -23.25 7.33
C ARG A 454 10.42 -22.61 5.95
N ALA A 455 11.51 -21.87 5.70
CA ALA A 455 11.77 -21.19 4.43
C ALA A 455 12.91 -21.85 3.66
N SER A 456 12.88 -21.73 2.33
CA SER A 456 14.08 -22.03 1.54
C SER A 456 15.09 -20.91 1.76
N LEU A 457 16.28 -21.23 2.25
CA LEU A 457 17.32 -20.23 2.51
C LEU A 457 17.75 -19.53 1.21
N SER A 458 17.66 -20.24 0.08
CA SER A 458 17.83 -19.65 -1.26
C SER A 458 16.84 -18.51 -1.51
N SER A 459 15.55 -18.67 -1.18
CA SER A 459 14.58 -17.60 -1.41
C SER A 459 14.83 -16.36 -0.55
N LEU A 460 15.50 -16.51 0.60
CA LEU A 460 15.86 -15.40 1.48
C LEU A 460 17.12 -14.65 1.04
N VAL A 461 17.93 -15.21 0.14
CA VAL A 461 19.26 -14.68 -0.21
C VAL A 461 19.32 -14.28 -1.68
N THR A 462 18.85 -15.13 -2.58
CA THR A 462 18.96 -14.92 -4.03
C THR A 462 17.74 -14.24 -4.62
N GLY A 463 16.63 -14.18 -3.87
CA GLY A 463 15.32 -13.86 -4.43
C GLY A 463 14.87 -14.89 -5.45
N SER A 464 13.83 -14.56 -6.20
CA SER A 464 13.43 -15.29 -7.40
C SER A 464 13.90 -14.54 -8.64
N SER A 465 13.95 -15.20 -9.80
CA SER A 465 14.28 -14.52 -11.06
C SER A 465 13.26 -13.42 -11.43
N SER A 466 12.06 -13.46 -10.85
CA SER A 466 11.02 -12.45 -11.05
C SER A 466 11.10 -11.29 -10.05
N ASP A 467 11.62 -11.52 -8.85
CA ASP A 467 11.78 -10.53 -7.78
C ASP A 467 13.16 -10.68 -7.13
N PRO A 468 14.20 -10.04 -7.68
CA PRO A 468 15.50 -10.01 -7.03
C PRO A 468 15.39 -9.25 -5.71
N LEU A 469 15.94 -9.82 -4.64
CA LEU A 469 16.05 -9.09 -3.36
C LEU A 469 16.95 -7.87 -3.55
N ASP A 470 16.52 -6.73 -3.03
CA ASP A 470 17.34 -5.52 -3.01
C ASP A 470 18.58 -5.73 -2.11
N ALA A 471 19.62 -4.92 -2.34
CA ALA A 471 20.89 -5.05 -1.60
C ALA A 471 20.72 -4.83 -0.09
N ALA A 472 19.77 -3.99 0.33
CA ALA A 472 19.53 -3.71 1.75
C ALA A 472 18.87 -4.90 2.47
N GLN A 473 17.97 -5.61 1.80
CA GLN A 473 17.36 -6.84 2.30
C GLN A 473 18.40 -7.94 2.43
N ARG A 474 19.28 -8.12 1.42
CA ARG A 474 20.38 -9.09 1.49
C ARG A 474 21.33 -8.77 2.64
N SER A 475 21.78 -7.52 2.75
CA SER A 475 22.62 -7.04 3.86
C SER A 475 21.97 -7.30 5.23
N ARG A 476 20.65 -7.05 5.35
CA ARG A 476 19.90 -7.34 6.57
C ARG A 476 19.84 -8.83 6.89
N VAL A 477 19.63 -9.68 5.89
CA VAL A 477 19.65 -11.15 6.03
C VAL A 477 21.02 -11.63 6.51
N GLU A 478 22.10 -11.13 5.90
CA GLU A 478 23.46 -11.45 6.31
C GLU A 478 23.73 -11.02 7.76
N ALA A 479 23.37 -9.79 8.12
CA ALA A 479 23.50 -9.27 9.48
C ALA A 479 22.69 -10.09 10.49
N LEU A 480 21.49 -10.56 10.13
CA LEU A 480 20.68 -11.43 10.98
C LEU A 480 21.34 -12.77 11.24
N PHE A 481 21.92 -13.41 10.21
CA PHE A 481 22.63 -14.67 10.40
C PHE A 481 23.91 -14.51 11.21
N VAL A 482 24.62 -13.38 11.05
CA VAL A 482 25.75 -13.02 11.91
C VAL A 482 25.30 -12.89 13.37
N ASN A 483 24.22 -12.14 13.63
CA ASN A 483 23.69 -11.97 14.99
C ASN A 483 23.24 -13.31 15.60
N LEU A 484 22.53 -14.14 14.83
CA LEU A 484 22.09 -15.45 15.30
C LEU A 484 23.27 -16.36 15.64
N THR A 485 24.35 -16.30 14.84
CA THR A 485 25.60 -17.02 15.13
C THR A 485 26.22 -16.53 16.43
N ILE A 486 26.37 -15.22 16.62
CA ILE A 486 26.90 -14.60 17.85
C ILE A 486 26.04 -15.03 19.04
N SER A 487 24.72 -14.96 18.92
CA SER A 487 23.77 -15.37 19.94
C SER A 487 23.94 -16.83 20.36
N HIS A 488 24.14 -17.76 19.41
CA HIS A 488 24.42 -19.16 19.73
C HIS A 488 25.81 -19.38 20.35
N ILE A 489 26.82 -18.61 19.95
CA ILE A 489 28.14 -18.62 20.60
C ILE A 489 28.00 -18.20 22.07
N LEU A 490 27.29 -17.10 22.33
CA LEU A 490 27.12 -16.55 23.68
C LEU A 490 26.32 -17.49 24.60
N THR A 491 25.43 -18.32 24.06
CA THR A 491 24.70 -19.35 24.83
C THR A 491 25.42 -20.69 24.92
N GLY A 492 26.62 -20.83 24.33
CA GLY A 492 27.39 -22.07 24.33
C GLY A 492 26.89 -23.13 23.34
N SER A 493 26.00 -22.76 22.41
CA SER A 493 25.45 -23.63 21.37
C SER A 493 26.35 -23.69 20.13
N TRP A 494 27.63 -24.05 20.32
CA TRP A 494 28.69 -24.01 19.30
C TRP A 494 28.36 -24.76 18.00
N ASN A 495 27.73 -25.93 18.09
CA ASN A 495 27.33 -26.71 16.93
C ASN A 495 26.31 -25.98 16.04
N GLN A 496 25.40 -25.22 16.67
CA GLN A 496 24.40 -24.45 15.94
C GLN A 496 25.02 -23.21 15.29
N ALA A 497 25.91 -22.51 16.01
CA ALA A 497 26.68 -21.40 15.45
C ALA A 497 27.50 -21.83 14.22
N HIS A 498 28.21 -22.96 14.32
CA HIS A 498 28.97 -23.51 13.20
C HIS A 498 28.06 -23.92 12.04
N SER A 499 26.93 -24.57 12.32
CA SER A 499 25.95 -24.92 11.30
C SER A 499 25.39 -23.70 10.56
N ILE A 500 25.11 -22.59 11.25
CA ILE A 500 24.63 -21.36 10.61
C ILE A 500 25.71 -20.76 9.70
N MET A 501 26.95 -20.67 10.18
CA MET A 501 28.07 -20.14 9.41
C MET A 501 28.34 -20.96 8.15
N GLU A 502 28.47 -22.28 8.29
CA GLU A 502 28.76 -23.23 7.22
C GLU A 502 27.62 -23.34 6.21
N SER A 503 26.38 -23.43 6.68
CA SER A 503 25.25 -23.76 5.80
C SER A 503 24.55 -22.54 5.21
N LEU A 504 24.66 -21.36 5.84
CA LEU A 504 23.89 -20.17 5.49
C LEU A 504 24.81 -19.05 5.01
N LEU A 505 25.72 -18.57 5.87
CA LEU A 505 26.57 -17.43 5.53
C LEU A 505 27.57 -17.75 4.42
N ARG A 506 28.22 -18.92 4.48
CA ARG A 506 29.12 -19.35 3.40
C ARG A 506 28.40 -19.44 2.06
N LYS A 507 27.18 -19.97 2.01
CA LYS A 507 26.39 -20.05 0.77
C LYS A 507 26.02 -18.68 0.21
N ILE A 508 25.76 -17.69 1.06
CA ILE A 508 25.52 -16.31 0.62
C ILE A 508 26.75 -15.77 -0.12
N TYR A 509 27.93 -15.96 0.46
CA TYR A 509 29.18 -15.48 -0.12
C TYR A 509 29.68 -16.31 -1.31
N GLU A 510 29.39 -17.62 -1.37
CA GLU A 510 29.70 -18.47 -2.51
C GLU A 510 28.74 -18.25 -3.70
N ALA A 511 27.48 -17.91 -3.44
CA ALA A 511 26.48 -17.62 -4.47
C ALA A 511 26.61 -16.21 -5.07
N ALA A 512 27.45 -15.36 -4.49
CA ALA A 512 27.80 -14.05 -5.03
C ALA A 512 28.36 -14.22 -6.46
N PRO A 513 27.74 -13.65 -7.51
CA PRO A 513 28.25 -13.80 -8.87
C PRO A 513 29.66 -13.20 -8.95
N ALA A 514 30.66 -14.04 -9.22
CA ALA A 514 32.00 -13.57 -9.50
C ALA A 514 31.96 -12.62 -10.72
N GLY A 515 32.06 -11.31 -10.48
CA GLY A 515 32.22 -10.30 -11.53
C GLY A 515 31.00 -9.45 -11.88
N THR A 516 29.90 -9.43 -11.10
CA THR A 516 28.88 -8.39 -11.28
C THR A 516 29.17 -7.19 -10.37
N ALA A 517 29.25 -5.99 -10.96
CA ALA A 517 29.42 -4.73 -10.23
C ALA A 517 28.26 -4.41 -9.26
N GLU A 518 27.20 -5.23 -9.27
CA GLU A 518 25.97 -5.03 -8.52
C GLU A 518 25.98 -5.66 -7.12
N TYR A 519 26.91 -6.60 -6.83
CA TYR A 519 26.98 -7.22 -5.50
C TYR A 519 28.31 -6.90 -4.80
N THR A 520 28.24 -5.94 -3.88
CA THR A 520 29.27 -5.71 -2.87
C THR A 520 28.61 -5.89 -1.51
N PRO A 521 28.86 -7.00 -0.78
CA PRO A 521 28.38 -7.10 0.59
C PRO A 521 28.90 -5.91 1.39
N GLU A 522 28.10 -5.43 2.35
CA GLU A 522 28.54 -4.35 3.21
C GLU A 522 29.87 -4.77 3.86
N ARG A 523 30.88 -3.92 3.74
CA ARG A 523 32.25 -4.20 4.20
C ARG A 523 32.28 -4.70 5.63
N ASP A 524 31.39 -4.15 6.47
CA ASP A 524 31.26 -4.51 7.87
C ASP A 524 30.77 -5.95 8.02
N THR A 525 29.77 -6.39 7.23
CA THR A 525 29.22 -7.74 7.29
C THR A 525 30.23 -8.80 6.86
N MET A 526 31.03 -8.51 5.83
CA MET A 526 32.17 -9.34 5.43
C MET A 526 33.21 -9.44 6.54
N PHE A 527 33.56 -8.31 7.15
CA PHE A 527 34.48 -8.28 8.28
C PHE A 527 33.96 -9.14 9.44
N ALA A 528 32.66 -9.04 9.75
CA ALA A 528 32.06 -9.85 10.80
C ALA A 528 32.01 -11.34 10.50
N TYR A 529 31.69 -11.71 9.27
CA TYR A 529 31.76 -13.09 8.84
C TYR A 529 33.18 -13.67 9.01
N CYS A 530 34.22 -12.96 8.57
CA CYS A 530 35.60 -13.43 8.72
C CYS A 530 36.03 -13.54 10.19
N ILE A 531 35.67 -12.58 11.03
CA ILE A 531 35.98 -12.64 12.48
C ILE A 531 35.26 -13.82 13.15
N LEU A 532 34.02 -14.11 12.77
CA LEU A 532 33.28 -15.26 13.28
C LEU A 532 33.90 -16.60 12.85
N GLU A 533 34.36 -16.72 11.60
CA GLU A 533 35.11 -17.91 11.14
C GLU A 533 36.40 -18.09 11.97
N VAL A 534 37.17 -17.02 12.20
CA VAL A 534 38.36 -17.06 13.06
C VAL A 534 38.00 -17.58 14.45
N PHE A 535 36.94 -17.03 15.05
CA PHE A 535 36.54 -17.41 16.40
C PHE A 535 36.07 -18.87 16.50
N LEU A 536 35.30 -19.34 15.52
CA LEU A 536 34.81 -20.72 15.50
C LEU A 536 35.92 -21.73 15.23
N GLU A 537 36.84 -21.44 14.31
CA GLU A 537 38.00 -22.30 14.05
C GLU A 537 38.92 -22.36 15.29
N LEU A 538 39.14 -21.23 15.99
CA LEU A 538 39.86 -21.22 17.26
C LEU A 538 39.14 -22.02 18.35
N ALA A 539 37.82 -21.91 18.46
CA ALA A 539 37.02 -22.67 19.42
C ALA A 539 37.09 -24.19 19.17
N GLN A 540 37.31 -24.62 17.93
CA GLN A 540 37.52 -26.02 17.54
C GLN A 540 38.99 -26.48 17.68
N GLY A 541 39.93 -25.57 17.98
CA GLY A 541 41.36 -25.87 18.07
C GLY A 541 42.10 -25.84 16.72
N ASN A 542 41.46 -25.39 15.64
CA ASN A 542 42.02 -25.36 14.28
C ASN A 542 42.80 -24.06 14.04
N GLN A 543 43.98 -23.93 14.67
CA GLN A 543 44.81 -22.72 14.59
C GLN A 543 45.22 -22.36 13.16
N GLU A 544 45.50 -23.35 12.31
CA GLU A 544 45.92 -23.13 10.92
C GLU A 544 44.81 -22.45 10.10
N ARG A 545 43.57 -22.95 10.19
CA ARG A 545 42.42 -22.35 9.49
C ARG A 545 42.06 -20.98 10.03
N ALA A 546 42.15 -20.79 11.35
CA ALA A 546 41.95 -19.48 11.94
C ALA A 546 42.96 -18.46 11.37
N ALA A 547 44.22 -18.86 11.18
CA ALA A 547 45.23 -18.01 10.55
C ALA A 547 44.91 -17.71 9.08
N GLU A 548 44.43 -18.69 8.30
CA GLU A 548 43.97 -18.47 6.92
C GLU A 548 42.82 -17.46 6.84
N TRP A 549 41.85 -17.54 7.75
CA TRP A 549 40.75 -16.57 7.81
C TRP A 549 41.21 -15.19 8.25
N MET A 550 42.15 -15.10 9.21
CA MET A 550 42.74 -13.82 9.61
C MET A 550 43.43 -13.12 8.42
N LEU A 551 44.06 -13.86 7.51
CA LEU A 551 44.69 -13.29 6.31
C LEU A 551 43.67 -12.70 5.33
N LYS A 552 42.41 -13.13 5.37
CA LYS A 552 41.32 -12.57 4.54
C LYS A 552 40.73 -11.27 5.13
N ILE A 553 41.06 -10.93 6.38
CA ILE A 553 40.56 -9.71 7.03
C ILE A 553 41.36 -8.51 6.50
N THR A 554 40.77 -7.74 5.60
CA THR A 554 41.36 -6.49 5.10
C THR A 554 41.00 -5.32 6.01
N TRP A 555 41.97 -4.82 6.76
CA TRP A 555 41.83 -3.67 7.68
C TRP A 555 41.90 -2.29 7.00
N GLY A 556 41.56 -2.18 5.72
CA GLY A 556 41.82 -0.96 4.94
C GLY A 556 40.80 0.15 5.19
N ILE A 557 40.98 0.93 6.27
CA ILE A 557 40.19 2.13 6.69
C ILE A 557 39.52 2.83 5.50
#